data_AF-A0A951LT46-F1
#
_entry.id   AF-A0A951LT46-F1
#
_cell.length_a   1.000
_cell.length_b   1.000
_cell.length_c   1.000
_cell.angle_alpha   90.00
_cell.angle_beta   90.00
_cell.angle_gamma   90.00
#
_symmetry.space_group_name_H-M   'P 1'
#
loop_
_entity.id
_entity.type
_entity.pdbx_description
1 polymer ?
#
loop_
_entity_poly.entity_id
_entity_poly.type
_entity_poly.pdbx_seq_one_letter_code
_entity_poly.pdbx_strand_id
1 'polypeptide(L)'
;MASAAAQSPVERGSYLVNTVLTCGNCHTPKGPPDAVAGKDFSGFLEFDEPPFKVTASNITPDKATGIGNYTDDQLRTVLRKGIKPNGVPVAMVMPSAFYEIMTDRDMDAVIAYLRTLKPVVNKVPDPIYKMPQVHVPPPGGDKKFTEADRADKVRNGFYLVTIAHCMECHTPMGPQGRVYSRMGAGGFDFPGPWGVSTSRNITSS
;
A
#
# COMPACT_ATOMS: atom_id res chain seq x y z
N MET A 1 -31.76 17.11 -4.78
CA MET A 1 -30.38 16.58 -4.74
C MET A 1 -30.20 15.91 -3.39
N ALA A 2 -30.11 14.58 -3.36
CA ALA A 2 -29.93 13.86 -2.10
C ALA A 2 -28.56 14.22 -1.52
N SER A 3 -28.55 14.73 -0.29
CA SER A 3 -27.32 14.94 0.47
C SER A 3 -26.61 13.60 0.58
N ALA A 4 -25.35 13.53 0.15
CA ALA A 4 -24.51 12.38 0.42
C ALA A 4 -24.49 12.19 1.95
N ALA A 5 -25.07 11.09 2.43
CA ALA A 5 -24.90 10.70 3.83
C ALA A 5 -23.40 10.58 4.08
N ALA A 6 -22.92 11.14 5.19
CA ALA A 6 -21.50 11.06 5.53
C ALA A 6 -21.12 9.58 5.67
N GLN A 7 -20.27 9.09 4.77
CA GLN A 7 -19.77 7.71 4.79
C GLN A 7 -19.17 7.41 6.17
N SER A 8 -19.52 6.26 6.77
CA SER A 8 -18.93 5.83 8.03
C SER A 8 -17.41 5.57 7.88
N PRO A 9 -16.62 5.64 8.97
CA PRO A 9 -15.19 5.33 8.91
C PRO A 9 -14.91 3.94 8.32
N VAL A 10 -15.72 2.93 8.64
CA VAL A 10 -15.56 1.56 8.13
C VAL A 10 -15.86 1.48 6.64
N GLU A 11 -16.92 2.12 6.15
CA GLU A 11 -17.22 2.15 4.71
C GLU A 11 -16.12 2.88 3.94
N ARG A 12 -15.61 4.00 4.47
CA ARG A 12 -14.50 4.75 3.87
C ARG A 12 -13.23 3.91 3.83
N GLY A 13 -12.94 3.21 4.92
CA GLY A 13 -11.81 2.30 5.03
C GLY A 13 -11.89 1.14 4.06
N SER A 14 -13.08 0.53 3.93
CA SER A 14 -13.34 -0.53 2.96
C SER A 14 -13.04 -0.08 1.53
N TYR A 15 -13.53 1.11 1.14
CA TYR A 15 -13.24 1.67 -0.18
C TYR A 15 -11.73 1.91 -0.39
N LEU A 16 -11.05 2.48 0.60
CA LEU A 16 -9.61 2.71 0.51
C LEU A 16 -8.85 1.39 0.38
N VAL A 17 -9.03 0.45 1.32
CA VAL A 17 -8.28 -0.81 1.39
C VAL A 17 -8.55 -1.70 0.18
N ASN A 18 -9.79 -1.82 -0.26
CA ASN A 18 -10.17 -2.74 -1.33
C ASN A 18 -9.99 -2.16 -2.74
N THR A 19 -10.15 -0.85 -2.91
CA THR A 19 -10.19 -0.24 -4.25
C THR A 19 -8.98 0.62 -4.55
N VAL A 20 -8.56 1.48 -3.61
CA VAL A 20 -7.51 2.48 -3.89
C VAL A 20 -6.13 1.93 -3.56
N LEU A 21 -5.96 1.39 -2.35
CA LEU A 21 -4.70 0.86 -1.84
C LEU A 21 -4.48 -0.59 -2.29
N THR A 22 -5.57 -1.30 -2.59
CA THR A 22 -5.59 -2.68 -3.10
C THR A 22 -4.80 -3.68 -2.24
N CYS A 23 -4.88 -3.56 -0.90
CA CYS A 23 -4.07 -4.37 0.02
C CYS A 23 -4.23 -5.88 -0.20
N GLY A 24 -5.42 -6.31 -0.63
CA GLY A 24 -5.73 -7.71 -0.94
C GLY A 24 -4.94 -8.30 -2.11
N ASN A 25 -4.30 -7.49 -2.97
CA ASN A 25 -3.48 -8.00 -4.07
C ASN A 25 -2.25 -8.76 -3.56
N CYS A 26 -1.66 -8.32 -2.44
CA CYS A 26 -0.52 -8.99 -1.81
C CYS A 26 -0.96 -9.83 -0.60
N HIS A 27 -1.89 -9.32 0.18
CA HIS A 27 -2.24 -9.88 1.48
C HIS A 27 -3.36 -10.95 1.42
N THR A 28 -3.95 -11.27 0.27
CA THR A 28 -4.98 -12.32 0.19
C THR A 28 -4.49 -13.49 -0.65
N PRO A 29 -4.54 -14.74 -0.13
CA PRO A 29 -4.27 -15.93 -0.91
C PRO A 29 -5.09 -16.02 -2.17
N LYS A 30 -4.43 -16.32 -3.29
CA LYS A 30 -5.05 -16.59 -4.58
C LYS A 30 -4.93 -18.08 -4.90
N GLY A 31 -6.02 -18.68 -5.36
CA GLY A 31 -6.10 -20.06 -5.83
C GLY A 31 -7.17 -20.15 -6.92
N PRO A 32 -7.13 -21.15 -7.81
CA PRO A 32 -8.05 -21.19 -8.94
C PRO A 32 -9.53 -21.17 -8.48
N PRO A 33 -10.40 -20.27 -8.99
CA PRO A 33 -10.15 -19.22 -10.00
C PRO A 33 -9.71 -17.84 -9.45
N ASP A 34 -9.86 -17.54 -8.15
CA ASP A 34 -9.66 -16.19 -7.59
C ASP A 34 -9.02 -16.19 -6.18
N ALA A 35 -9.60 -15.48 -5.20
CA ALA A 35 -9.17 -15.49 -3.81
C ALA A 35 -9.61 -16.78 -3.11
N VAL A 36 -8.77 -17.30 -2.22
CA VAL A 36 -9.13 -18.45 -1.38
C VAL A 36 -10.16 -17.98 -0.35
N ALA A 37 -11.39 -18.49 -0.46
CA ALA A 37 -12.49 -18.10 0.39
C ALA A 37 -12.15 -18.23 1.89
N GLY A 38 -12.45 -17.19 2.66
CA GLY A 38 -12.22 -17.16 4.10
C GLY A 38 -10.76 -16.98 4.52
N LYS A 39 -9.85 -16.69 3.59
CA LYS A 39 -8.45 -16.37 3.84
C LYS A 39 -8.09 -14.92 3.49
N ASP A 40 -9.08 -14.06 3.27
CA ASP A 40 -8.88 -12.66 2.95
C ASP A 40 -7.90 -11.99 3.92
N PHE A 41 -6.94 -11.24 3.37
CA PHE A 41 -5.94 -10.48 4.12
C PHE A 41 -5.01 -11.28 5.04
N SER A 42 -4.98 -12.62 4.91
CA SER A 42 -4.16 -13.49 5.76
C SER A 42 -2.70 -13.65 5.31
N GLY A 43 -2.21 -12.85 4.37
CA GLY A 43 -0.89 -12.96 3.74
C GLY A 43 -0.90 -13.94 2.56
N PHE A 44 0.07 -13.87 1.64
CA PHE A 44 0.18 -14.82 0.52
C PHE A 44 1.39 -14.57 -0.37
N LEU A 45 1.44 -13.36 -0.96
CA LEU A 45 2.32 -13.11 -2.10
C LEU A 45 3.76 -13.12 -1.64
N GLU A 46 4.55 -14.03 -2.21
CA GLU A 46 6.00 -14.08 -2.01
C GLU A 46 6.70 -13.30 -3.12
N PHE A 47 7.67 -12.49 -2.71
CA PHE A 47 8.64 -11.87 -3.59
C PHE A 47 10.02 -12.41 -3.23
N ASP A 48 10.73 -12.96 -4.21
CA ASP A 48 12.13 -13.36 -4.07
C ASP A 48 12.98 -12.56 -5.06
N GLU A 49 13.40 -11.40 -4.60
CA GLU A 49 14.10 -10.40 -5.39
C GLU A 49 15.55 -10.26 -4.89
N PRO A 50 16.46 -9.70 -5.69
CA PRO A 50 17.82 -9.38 -5.25
C PRO A 50 17.92 -8.64 -3.90
N PRO A 51 17.07 -7.63 -3.58
CA PRO A 51 17.09 -6.95 -2.27
C PRO A 51 16.54 -7.74 -1.08
N PHE A 52 15.62 -8.70 -1.30
CA PHE A 52 14.88 -9.35 -0.22
C PHE A 52 14.18 -10.64 -0.66
N LYS A 53 13.88 -11.54 0.28
CA LYS A 53 12.88 -12.61 0.12
C LYS A 53 11.82 -12.44 1.21
N VAL A 54 10.59 -12.12 0.82
CA VAL A 54 9.52 -11.76 1.76
C VAL A 54 8.17 -12.30 1.30
N THR A 55 7.33 -12.62 2.27
CA THR A 55 5.92 -12.94 2.05
C THR A 55 5.06 -11.84 2.66
N ALA A 56 4.05 -11.38 1.93
CA ALA A 56 3.07 -10.43 2.47
C ALA A 56 2.45 -10.98 3.76
N SER A 57 2.47 -10.18 4.82
CA SER A 57 2.09 -10.62 6.16
C SER A 57 0.58 -10.83 6.31
N ASN A 58 0.18 -11.56 7.34
CA ASN A 58 -1.22 -11.58 7.76
C ASN A 58 -1.59 -10.24 8.41
N ILE A 59 -2.56 -9.53 7.83
CA ILE A 59 -3.05 -8.24 8.34
C ILE A 59 -4.47 -8.32 8.90
N THR A 60 -4.98 -9.53 9.15
CA THR A 60 -6.21 -9.74 9.91
C THR A 60 -5.98 -9.42 11.40
N PRO A 61 -7.02 -9.13 12.19
CA PRO A 61 -6.89 -8.86 13.63
C PRO A 61 -6.61 -10.12 14.47
N ASP A 62 -6.14 -11.21 13.86
CA ASP A 62 -5.63 -12.37 14.58
C ASP A 62 -4.47 -11.96 15.51
N LYS A 63 -4.50 -12.44 16.76
CA LYS A 63 -3.53 -12.07 17.80
C LYS A 63 -2.25 -12.91 17.75
N ALA A 64 -2.28 -14.10 17.15
CA ALA A 64 -1.12 -14.99 17.13
C ALA A 64 -0.20 -14.70 15.94
N THR A 65 -0.79 -14.38 14.79
CA THR A 65 -0.11 -14.32 13.50
C THR A 65 -0.40 -13.06 12.71
N GLY A 66 -1.42 -12.28 13.10
CA GLY A 66 -1.81 -11.04 12.45
C GLY A 66 -1.49 -9.77 13.26
N ILE A 67 -2.29 -8.73 13.03
CA ILE A 67 -2.12 -7.41 13.66
C ILE A 67 -2.94 -7.22 14.94
N GLY A 68 -3.52 -8.29 15.49
CA GLY A 68 -4.44 -8.22 16.64
C GLY A 68 -3.86 -7.61 17.91
N ASN A 69 -2.52 -7.62 18.06
CA ASN A 69 -1.83 -7.03 19.21
C ASN A 69 -1.26 -5.64 18.94
N TYR A 70 -1.37 -5.13 17.71
CA TYR A 70 -0.87 -3.80 17.37
C TYR A 70 -1.87 -2.79 17.90
N THR A 71 -1.40 -1.70 18.51
CA THR A 71 -2.23 -0.51 18.76
C THR A 71 -2.52 0.23 17.46
N ASP A 72 -3.50 1.12 17.46
CA ASP A 72 -3.82 1.92 16.27
C ASP A 72 -2.67 2.86 15.88
N ASP A 73 -1.92 3.40 16.85
CA ASP A 73 -0.75 4.23 16.58
C ASP A 73 0.43 3.43 16.01
N GLN A 74 0.58 2.17 16.46
CA GLN A 74 1.54 1.25 15.86
C GLN A 74 1.16 0.91 14.42
N LEU A 75 -0.12 0.65 14.12
CA LEU A 75 -0.59 0.45 12.74
C LEU A 75 -0.38 1.69 11.88
N ARG A 76 -0.69 2.88 12.42
CA ARG A 76 -0.42 4.15 11.75
C ARG A 76 1.06 4.31 11.41
N THR A 77 1.94 3.93 12.33
CA THR A 77 3.40 3.98 12.13
C THR A 77 3.85 3.00 11.06
N VAL A 78 3.32 1.77 11.06
CA VAL A 78 3.61 0.78 9.99
C VAL A 78 3.16 1.31 8.64
N LEU A 79 1.93 1.82 8.55
CA LEU A 79 1.34 2.26 7.29
C LEU A 79 2.03 3.51 6.75
N ARG A 80 2.36 4.50 7.59
CA ARG A 80 3.02 5.74 7.13
C ARG A 80 4.52 5.61 6.99
N LYS A 81 5.19 5.01 7.98
CA LYS A 81 6.66 5.03 8.08
C LYS A 81 7.31 3.70 7.72
N GLY A 82 6.50 2.66 7.49
CA GLY A 82 7.02 1.34 7.18
C GLY A 82 7.78 0.72 8.34
N ILE A 83 7.53 1.12 9.60
CA ILE A 83 8.25 0.59 10.77
C ILE A 83 7.30 -0.24 11.64
N LYS A 84 7.67 -1.51 11.86
CA LYS A 84 6.94 -2.42 12.75
C LYS A 84 7.15 -2.04 14.23
N PRO A 85 6.28 -2.49 15.16
CA PRO A 85 6.41 -2.21 16.60
C PRO A 85 7.76 -2.61 17.20
N ASN A 86 8.42 -3.61 16.63
CA ASN A 86 9.75 -4.06 17.04
C ASN A 86 10.90 -3.26 16.42
N GLY A 87 10.60 -2.15 15.74
CA GLY A 87 11.58 -1.27 15.08
C GLY A 87 12.09 -1.77 13.72
N VAL A 88 11.74 -2.98 13.30
CA VAL A 88 12.18 -3.54 12.02
C VAL A 88 11.35 -2.93 10.89
N PRO A 89 11.96 -2.44 9.80
CA PRO A 89 11.22 -1.92 8.67
C PRO A 89 10.40 -3.02 7.98
N VAL A 90 9.35 -2.62 7.27
CA VAL A 90 8.67 -3.45 6.27
C VAL A 90 9.55 -3.55 5.03
N ALA A 91 9.31 -4.57 4.20
CA ALA A 91 10.00 -4.69 2.93
C ALA A 91 9.63 -3.51 2.02
N MET A 92 10.59 -3.03 1.21
CA MET A 92 10.37 -1.87 0.33
C MET A 92 9.29 -2.09 -0.76
N VAL A 93 8.84 -3.34 -0.96
CA VAL A 93 7.68 -3.68 -1.82
C VAL A 93 6.35 -3.34 -1.17
N MET A 94 6.29 -3.17 0.17
CA MET A 94 5.11 -2.64 0.84
C MET A 94 5.13 -1.11 0.72
N PRO A 95 4.15 -0.49 0.06
CA PRO A 95 4.26 0.89 -0.42
C PRO A 95 3.92 1.94 0.66
N SER A 96 4.42 1.75 1.89
CA SER A 96 4.17 2.66 3.02
C SER A 96 4.56 4.11 2.74
N ALA A 97 5.61 4.33 1.96
CA ALA A 97 6.08 5.67 1.59
C ALA A 97 5.04 6.50 0.82
N PHE A 98 4.11 5.85 0.11
CA PHE A 98 3.02 6.50 -0.60
C PHE A 98 1.82 6.82 0.32
N TYR A 99 1.79 6.26 1.53
CA TYR A 99 0.73 6.51 2.52
C TYR A 99 1.08 7.63 3.49
N GLU A 100 2.29 8.17 3.46
CA GLU A 100 2.69 9.33 4.27
C GLU A 100 1.79 10.54 4.07
N ILE A 101 1.35 10.77 2.84
CA ILE A 101 0.47 11.88 2.46
C ILE A 101 -0.96 11.72 3.00
N MET A 102 -1.41 10.51 3.35
CA MET A 102 -2.81 10.23 3.71
C MET A 102 -3.31 11.18 4.81
N THR A 103 -4.56 11.65 4.72
CA THR A 103 -5.14 12.44 5.83
C THR A 103 -5.32 11.55 7.06
N ASP A 104 -5.38 12.13 8.25
CA ASP A 104 -5.64 11.32 9.46
C ASP A 104 -6.99 10.61 9.38
N ARG A 105 -8.01 11.28 8.82
CA ARG A 105 -9.32 10.69 8.60
C ARG A 105 -9.28 9.44 7.72
N ASP A 106 -8.55 9.49 6.60
CA ASP A 106 -8.42 8.34 5.71
C ASP A 106 -7.57 7.21 6.34
N MET A 107 -6.53 7.58 7.10
CA MET A 107 -5.70 6.62 7.83
C MET A 107 -6.49 5.91 8.94
N ASP A 108 -7.29 6.65 9.70
CA ASP A 108 -8.17 6.12 10.74
C ASP A 108 -9.24 5.21 10.14
N ALA A 109 -9.79 5.58 8.98
CA ALA A 109 -10.75 4.76 8.25
C ALA A 109 -10.13 3.42 7.82
N VAL A 110 -8.91 3.43 7.27
CA VAL A 110 -8.17 2.20 6.93
C VAL A 110 -7.99 1.31 8.17
N ILE A 111 -7.49 1.87 9.27
CA ILE A 111 -7.30 1.12 10.52
C ILE A 111 -8.63 0.54 11.00
N ALA A 112 -9.69 1.36 11.06
CA ALA A 112 -11.03 0.93 11.48
C ALA A 112 -11.53 -0.24 10.63
N TYR A 113 -11.37 -0.19 9.31
CA TYR A 113 -11.76 -1.30 8.43
C TYR A 113 -10.94 -2.57 8.70
N LEU A 114 -9.61 -2.46 8.85
CA LEU A 114 -8.75 -3.61 9.17
C LEU A 114 -9.17 -4.29 10.48
N ARG A 115 -9.65 -3.53 11.47
CA ARG A 115 -10.19 -4.09 12.72
C ARG A 115 -11.48 -4.89 12.54
N THR A 116 -12.23 -4.66 11.46
CA THR A 116 -13.47 -5.40 11.17
C THR A 116 -13.24 -6.74 10.49
N LEU A 117 -12.03 -6.99 9.97
CA LEU A 117 -11.73 -8.22 9.24
C LEU A 117 -11.90 -9.45 10.13
N LYS A 118 -12.34 -10.56 9.54
CA LYS A 118 -12.37 -11.85 10.24
C LYS A 118 -10.94 -12.25 10.61
N PRO A 119 -10.64 -12.58 11.87
CA PRO A 119 -9.34 -13.13 12.25
C PRO A 119 -9.08 -14.44 11.50
N VAL A 120 -7.89 -14.56 10.92
CA VAL A 120 -7.41 -15.80 10.29
C VAL A 120 -6.05 -16.11 10.88
N VAL A 121 -5.88 -17.32 11.43
CA VAL A 121 -4.55 -17.79 11.83
C VAL A 121 -3.79 -18.20 10.58
N ASN A 122 -2.71 -17.50 10.29
CA ASN A 122 -1.77 -17.82 9.22
C ASN A 122 -0.40 -17.20 9.50
N LYS A 123 0.57 -18.02 9.89
CA LYS A 123 1.95 -17.57 10.07
C LYS A 123 2.67 -17.65 8.73
N VAL A 124 3.18 -16.52 8.26
CA VAL A 124 4.08 -16.46 7.09
C VAL A 124 5.55 -16.52 7.54
N PRO A 125 6.48 -16.92 6.66
CA PRO A 125 7.91 -16.85 6.96
C PRO A 125 8.37 -15.44 7.33
N ASP A 126 9.38 -15.35 8.19
CA ASP A 126 10.02 -14.07 8.51
C ASP A 126 10.77 -13.53 7.28
N PRO A 127 10.83 -12.20 7.08
CA PRO A 127 11.49 -11.61 5.93
C PRO A 127 13.00 -11.84 5.97
N ILE A 128 13.59 -12.14 4.82
CA ILE A 128 15.04 -12.19 4.63
C ILE A 128 15.44 -10.91 3.88
N TYR A 129 16.12 -9.98 4.55
CA TYR A 129 16.65 -8.78 3.93
C TYR A 129 18.10 -8.99 3.50
N LYS A 130 18.35 -8.86 2.19
CA LYS A 130 19.68 -8.98 1.59
C LYS A 130 20.38 -7.61 1.53
N MET A 131 19.61 -6.51 1.69
CA MET A 131 20.06 -5.12 1.73
C MET A 131 19.18 -4.29 2.69
N PRO A 132 19.61 -3.08 3.12
CA PRO A 132 18.76 -2.16 3.87
C PRO A 132 17.47 -1.83 3.10
N GLN A 133 16.33 -1.90 3.78
CA GLN A 133 15.05 -1.54 3.19
C GLN A 133 14.91 -0.01 3.17
N VAL A 134 14.54 0.53 2.02
CA VAL A 134 14.42 1.98 1.81
C VAL A 134 12.97 2.42 1.90
N HIS A 135 12.77 3.61 2.46
CA HIS A 135 11.47 4.25 2.59
C HIS A 135 11.59 5.68 2.04
N VAL A 136 11.26 5.85 0.77
CA VAL A 136 11.45 7.12 0.05
C VAL A 136 10.08 7.58 -0.47
N PRO A 137 9.45 8.56 0.18
CA PRO A 137 8.21 9.14 -0.33
C PRO A 137 8.43 9.75 -1.71
N PRO A 138 7.44 9.66 -2.62
CA PRO A 138 7.51 10.40 -3.87
C PRO A 138 7.56 11.91 -3.59
N PRO A 139 8.09 12.74 -4.50
CA PRO A 139 8.14 14.19 -4.30
C PRO A 139 6.76 14.77 -3.95
N GLY A 140 6.67 15.47 -2.81
CA GLY A 140 5.42 16.03 -2.30
C GLY A 140 4.52 15.04 -1.55
N GLY A 141 4.88 13.76 -1.50
CA GLY A 141 4.19 12.71 -0.74
C GLY A 141 4.63 12.57 0.71
N ASP A 142 5.68 13.28 1.12
CA ASP A 142 6.25 13.28 2.47
C ASP A 142 5.44 14.10 3.49
N LYS A 143 4.51 14.93 3.01
CA LYS A 143 3.68 15.79 3.86
C LYS A 143 2.26 15.26 3.97
N LYS A 144 1.83 15.00 5.20
CA LYS A 144 0.45 14.66 5.52
C LYS A 144 -0.50 15.76 5.03
N PHE A 145 -1.50 15.38 4.23
CA PHE A 145 -2.57 16.27 3.81
C PHE A 145 -3.62 16.48 4.90
N THR A 146 -4.24 17.65 4.89
CA THR A 146 -5.46 17.98 5.64
C THR A 146 -6.70 17.81 4.76
N GLU A 147 -7.89 17.81 5.37
CA GLU A 147 -9.14 17.82 4.60
C GLU A 147 -9.28 19.12 3.78
N ALA A 148 -8.71 20.24 4.24
CA ALA A 148 -8.68 21.50 3.50
C ALA A 148 -7.81 21.40 2.24
N ASP A 149 -6.67 20.71 2.32
CA ASP A 149 -5.84 20.44 1.13
C ASP A 149 -6.61 19.66 0.07
N ARG A 150 -7.49 18.76 0.50
CA ARG A 150 -8.32 17.93 -0.38
C ARG A 150 -9.54 18.64 -0.94
N ALA A 151 -9.87 19.84 -0.46
CA ALA A 151 -10.92 20.66 -1.05
C ALA A 151 -10.48 21.25 -2.40
N ASP A 152 -9.17 21.43 -2.61
CA ASP A 152 -8.63 21.81 -3.90
C ASP A 152 -8.58 20.60 -4.85
N LYS A 153 -9.12 20.76 -6.06
CA LYS A 153 -9.28 19.66 -7.02
C LYS A 153 -7.93 19.11 -7.50
N VAL A 154 -6.94 19.97 -7.73
CA VAL A 154 -5.63 19.58 -8.25
C VAL A 154 -4.85 18.86 -7.15
N ARG A 155 -4.84 19.41 -5.93
CA ARG A 155 -4.21 18.80 -4.76
C ARG A 155 -4.87 17.47 -4.40
N ASN A 156 -6.20 17.38 -4.46
CA ASN A 156 -6.89 16.11 -4.25
C ASN A 156 -6.60 15.10 -5.36
N GLY A 157 -6.45 15.55 -6.61
CA GLY A 157 -5.96 14.71 -7.70
C GLY A 157 -4.58 14.12 -7.39
N PHE A 158 -3.63 14.97 -6.99
CA PHE A 158 -2.29 14.56 -6.57
C PHE A 158 -2.32 13.56 -5.40
N TYR A 159 -3.17 13.81 -4.40
CA TYR A 159 -3.40 12.89 -3.28
C TYR A 159 -3.84 11.51 -3.77
N LEU A 160 -4.87 11.45 -4.61
CA LEU A 160 -5.44 10.19 -5.10
C LEU A 160 -4.44 9.39 -5.94
N VAL A 161 -3.72 10.03 -6.88
CA VAL A 161 -2.73 9.32 -7.70
C VAL A 161 -1.50 8.86 -6.90
N THR A 162 -1.23 9.52 -5.77
CA THR A 162 -0.15 9.12 -4.87
C THR A 162 -0.55 7.88 -4.07
N ILE A 163 -1.69 7.90 -3.37
CA ILE A 163 -2.10 6.78 -2.51
C ILE A 163 -2.57 5.56 -3.31
N ALA A 164 -2.94 5.75 -4.59
CA ALA A 164 -3.23 4.68 -5.54
C ALA A 164 -1.98 4.16 -6.28
N HIS A 165 -0.78 4.62 -5.89
CA HIS A 165 0.51 4.14 -6.40
C HIS A 165 0.69 4.30 -7.92
N CYS A 166 0.00 5.23 -8.58
CA CYS A 166 0.08 5.37 -10.04
C CYS A 166 1.52 5.60 -10.51
N MET A 167 2.28 6.37 -9.73
CA MET A 167 3.67 6.68 -10.02
C MET A 167 4.63 5.51 -9.82
N GLU A 168 4.17 4.39 -9.24
CA GLU A 168 4.96 3.16 -9.18
C GLU A 168 5.05 2.44 -10.53
N CYS A 169 4.04 2.53 -11.37
CA CYS A 169 4.14 1.97 -12.71
C CYS A 169 4.61 3.04 -13.69
N HIS A 170 4.14 4.27 -13.52
CA HIS A 170 4.29 5.32 -14.53
C HIS A 170 5.51 6.24 -14.33
N THR A 171 6.48 5.87 -13.49
CA THR A 171 7.75 6.58 -13.36
C THR A 171 8.89 5.65 -13.77
N PRO A 172 9.83 6.08 -14.64
CA PRO A 172 10.91 5.22 -15.10
C PRO A 172 11.82 4.79 -13.95
N MET A 173 12.41 3.61 -14.09
CA MET A 173 13.35 3.04 -13.13
C MET A 173 14.78 3.21 -13.63
N GLY A 174 15.67 3.72 -12.78
CA GLY A 174 17.11 3.80 -13.00
C GLY A 174 17.88 2.90 -12.03
N PRO A 175 19.23 2.92 -12.08
CA PRO A 175 20.06 2.06 -11.24
C PRO A 175 19.88 2.29 -9.73
N GLN A 176 19.46 3.49 -9.33
CA GLN A 176 19.24 3.89 -7.93
C GLN A 176 17.76 3.88 -7.54
N GLY A 177 16.89 3.28 -8.35
CA GLY A 177 15.44 3.28 -8.15
C GLY A 177 14.72 4.27 -9.07
N ARG A 178 13.56 4.75 -8.64
CA ARG A 178 12.67 5.57 -9.48
C ARG A 178 13.29 6.93 -9.81
N VAL A 179 13.23 7.31 -11.09
CA VAL A 179 13.74 8.60 -11.58
C VAL A 179 12.64 9.65 -11.44
N TYR A 180 12.50 10.21 -10.24
CA TYR A 180 11.44 11.17 -9.92
C TYR A 180 11.53 12.51 -10.68
N SER A 181 12.68 12.86 -11.25
CA SER A 181 12.77 13.99 -12.20
C SER A 181 11.93 13.79 -13.47
N ARG A 182 11.49 12.54 -13.73
CA ARG A 182 10.59 12.14 -14.82
C ARG A 182 9.33 11.45 -14.29
N MET A 183 8.85 11.87 -13.11
CA MET A 183 7.64 11.33 -12.48
C MET A 183 6.43 11.37 -13.44
N GLY A 184 5.78 10.22 -13.61
CA GLY A 184 4.62 10.08 -14.51
C GLY A 184 4.94 9.92 -16.00
N ALA A 185 6.21 10.05 -16.41
CA ALA A 185 6.60 10.02 -17.83
C ALA A 185 6.55 8.63 -18.49
N GLY A 186 6.20 7.58 -17.74
CA GLY A 186 6.26 6.19 -18.20
C GLY A 186 7.68 5.67 -18.37
N GLY A 187 7.84 4.57 -19.09
CA GLY A 187 9.15 3.99 -19.38
C GLY A 187 9.67 3.01 -18.33
N PHE A 188 8.80 2.50 -17.46
CA PHE A 188 9.15 1.37 -16.58
C PHE A 188 8.83 0.05 -17.28
N ASP A 189 9.83 -0.82 -17.37
CA ASP A 189 9.74 -2.09 -18.07
C ASP A 189 9.32 -3.23 -17.14
N PHE A 190 8.36 -4.01 -17.61
CA PHE A 190 7.82 -5.22 -16.98
C PHE A 190 8.16 -6.42 -17.85
N PRO A 191 9.28 -7.12 -17.58
CA PRO A 191 9.60 -8.36 -18.27
C PRO A 191 8.63 -9.46 -17.84
N GLY A 192 8.11 -10.21 -18.81
CA GLY A 192 7.24 -11.35 -18.58
C GLY A 192 7.39 -12.40 -19.69
N PRO A 193 6.66 -13.53 -19.60
CA PRO A 193 6.72 -14.58 -20.63
C PRO A 193 6.21 -14.12 -22.01
N TRP A 194 5.55 -12.96 -22.08
CA TRP A 194 5.09 -12.27 -23.30
C TRP A 194 6.08 -11.24 -23.84
N GLY A 195 7.32 -11.18 -23.32
CA GLY A 195 8.30 -10.15 -23.65
C GLY A 195 8.30 -8.99 -22.65
N VAL A 196 8.66 -7.79 -23.09
CA VAL A 196 8.73 -6.61 -22.22
C VAL A 196 7.55 -5.69 -22.48
N SER A 197 6.76 -5.41 -21.45
CA SER A 197 5.75 -4.36 -21.47
C SER A 197 6.30 -3.09 -20.84
N THR A 198 6.11 -1.93 -21.45
CA THR A 198 6.60 -0.65 -20.92
C THR A 198 5.44 0.24 -20.50
N SER A 199 5.50 0.84 -19.31
CA SER A 199 4.46 1.77 -18.84
C SER A 199 4.33 3.02 -19.71
N ARG A 200 3.09 3.46 -19.91
CA ARG A 200 2.77 4.65 -20.72
C ARG A 200 3.03 5.95 -19.95
N ASN A 201 3.24 7.05 -20.67
CA ASN A 201 3.23 8.39 -20.09
C ASN A 201 1.80 8.76 -19.68
N ILE A 202 1.63 9.28 -18.46
CA ILE A 202 0.34 9.77 -17.93
C ILE A 202 0.39 11.25 -17.52
N THR A 203 1.46 11.95 -17.90
CA THR A 203 1.53 13.42 -17.83
C THR A 203 0.82 14.03 -19.03
N SER A 204 0.42 15.30 -18.91
CA SER A 204 -0.29 16.06 -19.94
C SER A 204 0.62 16.57 -21.07
N SER A 205 1.56 15.72 -21.54
CA SER A 205 2.59 16.03 -22.54
C SER A 205 2.17 17.01 -23.63
#